data_AF-A0A2P4EQ65-F1
#
_entry.id   AF-A0A2P4EQ65-F1
#
_cell.length_a   1.000
_cell.length_b   1.000
_cell.length_c   1.000
_cell.angle_alpha   90.00
_cell.angle_beta   90.00
_cell.angle_gamma   90.00
#
_symmetry.space_group_name_H-M   'P 1'
#
loop_
_entity.id
_entity.type
_entity.pdbx_description
1 polymer ?
#
loop_
_entity_poly.entity_id
_entity_poly.type
_entity_poly.pdbx_seq_one_letter_code
_entity_poly.pdbx_strand_id
1 'polypeptide(L)'
;MAIESPLFQSAMELLGHSLSHYNGKKELDRKLVILHLANSIELILKDLVLDSGESIYKNPKETITIQGCLSALEKHEIEVPFLNKVELLIDERNALQHRFGSPNELTSIFYMNIAQEFFKQVLKKHYGQEYDEIISQFAEEQDLAVYNLSNPSNDQELEKLQELAKIHPLGALLSAWSYFEKTTEAFMSEAGLDFGRRRPFMMELTRGRLAHYGIALPEQLLLKIQTMRHIRNMSAHGRSEPTKEEVVETIETIEELEQYLQSLDKDEISERARPDKEEYEEKQREYLKEREALKDRRQPMMEFDQIDD
;
A
#
# COMPACT_ATOMS: atom_id res chain seq x y z
N MET A 1 13.08 14.59 17.82
CA MET A 1 14.06 15.38 17.04
C MET A 1 13.71 15.48 15.56
N ALA A 2 12.95 14.54 14.96
CA ALA A 2 12.67 14.55 13.52
C ALA A 2 11.79 15.70 12.97
N ILE A 3 10.86 16.26 13.76
CA ILE A 3 9.96 17.34 13.30
C ILE A 3 10.73 18.64 12.96
N GLU A 4 11.96 18.79 13.45
CA GLU A 4 12.82 19.95 13.17
C GLU A 4 13.69 19.76 11.92
N SER A 5 13.70 18.58 11.29
CA SER A 5 14.46 18.38 10.06
C SER A 5 13.86 19.19 8.91
N PRO A 6 14.66 20.03 8.22
CA PRO A 6 14.18 20.74 7.03
C PRO A 6 13.71 19.80 5.92
N LEU A 7 14.30 18.61 5.78
CA LEU A 7 13.87 17.63 4.79
C LEU A 7 12.51 17.05 5.14
N PHE A 8 12.31 16.71 6.42
CA PHE A 8 11.01 16.26 6.92
C PHE A 8 9.93 17.32 6.70
N GLN A 9 10.18 18.57 7.11
CA GLN A 9 9.22 19.66 6.94
C GLN A 9 8.86 19.87 5.47
N SER A 10 9.86 19.98 4.59
CA SER A 10 9.61 20.11 3.16
C SER A 10 8.92 18.89 2.54
N ALA A 11 9.21 17.67 3.02
CA ALA A 11 8.48 16.47 2.59
C ALA A 11 7.00 16.58 2.93
N MET A 12 6.67 16.98 4.16
CA MET A 12 5.29 17.10 4.63
C MET A 12 4.56 18.28 3.99
N GLU A 13 5.22 19.41 3.75
CA GLU A 13 4.67 20.54 2.98
C GLU A 13 4.30 20.13 1.55
N LEU A 14 5.18 19.39 0.87
CA LEU A 14 4.89 18.89 -0.48
C LEU A 14 3.74 17.89 -0.46
N LEU A 15 3.64 17.04 0.57
CA LEU A 15 2.52 16.14 0.74
C LEU A 15 1.21 16.92 0.96
N GLY A 16 1.23 17.96 1.79
CA GLY A 16 0.09 18.85 1.99
C GLY A 16 -0.36 19.53 0.70
N HIS A 17 0.58 20.14 -0.05
CA HIS A 17 0.28 20.76 -1.36
C HIS A 17 -0.27 19.77 -2.39
N SER A 18 0.13 18.51 -2.33
CA SER A 18 -0.41 17.48 -3.21
C SER A 18 -1.92 17.31 -3.03
N LEU A 19 -2.46 17.51 -1.82
CA LEU A 19 -3.90 17.46 -1.54
C LEU A 19 -4.63 18.63 -2.20
N SER A 20 -4.09 19.84 -2.10
CA SER A 20 -4.65 21.03 -2.75
C SER A 20 -4.74 20.85 -4.28
N HIS A 21 -3.68 20.35 -4.90
CA HIS A 21 -3.70 20.03 -6.33
C HIS A 21 -4.67 18.91 -6.67
N TYR A 22 -4.70 17.86 -5.85
CA TYR A 22 -5.64 16.76 -6.06
C TYR A 22 -7.09 17.24 -6.08
N ASN A 23 -7.44 18.21 -5.23
CA ASN A 23 -8.76 18.84 -5.18
C ASN A 23 -9.05 19.75 -6.39
N GLY A 24 -8.02 20.30 -7.05
CA GLY A 24 -8.15 21.25 -8.16
C GLY A 24 -8.71 20.69 -9.47
N LYS A 25 -8.65 19.36 -9.68
CA LYS A 25 -9.19 18.60 -10.83
C LYS A 25 -8.73 19.04 -12.24
N LYS A 26 -7.88 20.06 -12.40
CA LYS A 26 -7.34 20.46 -13.72
C LYS A 26 -6.20 19.54 -14.13
N GLU A 27 -5.93 19.49 -15.43
CA GLU A 27 -4.81 18.69 -15.97
C GLU A 27 -3.44 19.10 -15.41
N LEU A 28 -3.22 20.41 -15.24
CA LEU A 28 -2.00 20.92 -14.61
C LEU A 28 -1.90 20.45 -13.15
N ASP A 29 -3.00 20.48 -12.41
CA ASP A 29 -3.00 20.05 -11.02
C ASP A 29 -2.62 18.57 -10.90
N ARG A 30 -3.10 17.71 -11.80
CA ARG A 30 -2.73 16.30 -11.84
C ARG A 30 -1.22 16.09 -12.05
N LYS A 31 -0.58 16.87 -12.92
CA LYS A 31 0.90 16.84 -13.06
C LYS A 31 1.58 17.23 -11.75
N LEU A 32 1.07 18.27 -11.10
CA LEU A 32 1.62 18.76 -9.85
C LEU A 32 1.43 17.76 -8.72
N VAL A 33 0.31 17.01 -8.65
CA VAL A 33 0.14 15.90 -7.70
C VAL A 33 1.30 14.92 -7.81
N ILE A 34 1.55 14.36 -9.00
CA ILE A 34 2.61 13.36 -9.20
C ILE A 34 3.99 13.92 -8.82
N LEU A 35 4.29 15.14 -9.23
CA LEU A 35 5.56 15.79 -8.92
C LEU A 35 5.75 16.01 -7.42
N HIS A 36 4.73 16.53 -6.73
CA HIS A 36 4.78 16.79 -5.29
C HIS A 36 4.89 15.50 -4.49
N LEU A 37 4.11 14.46 -4.83
CA LEU A 37 4.18 13.17 -4.17
C LEU A 37 5.56 12.51 -4.32
N ALA A 38 6.09 12.45 -5.54
CA ALA A 38 7.41 11.85 -5.78
C ALA A 38 8.53 12.62 -5.06
N ASN A 39 8.48 13.96 -5.08
CA ASN A 39 9.44 14.81 -4.37
C ASN A 39 9.34 14.63 -2.85
N SER A 40 8.12 14.55 -2.33
CA SER A 40 7.86 14.33 -0.90
C SER A 40 8.47 13.01 -0.44
N ILE A 41 8.26 11.92 -1.19
CA ILE A 41 8.87 10.62 -0.90
C ILE A 41 10.40 10.67 -1.00
N GLU A 42 10.95 11.34 -2.02
CA GLU A 42 12.41 11.49 -2.13
C GLU A 42 13.01 12.18 -0.90
N LEU A 43 12.37 13.25 -0.41
CA LEU A 43 12.86 14.02 0.74
C LEU A 43 12.78 13.21 2.04
N ILE A 44 11.68 12.49 2.28
CA ILE A 44 11.57 11.67 3.50
C ILE A 44 12.54 10.48 3.47
N LEU A 45 12.80 9.88 2.30
CA LEU A 45 13.83 8.84 2.18
C LEU A 45 15.24 9.40 2.47
N LYS A 46 15.54 10.62 2.02
CA LYS A 46 16.80 11.30 2.34
C LYS A 46 16.92 11.62 3.82
N ASP A 47 15.81 12.01 4.44
CA ASP A 47 15.74 12.26 5.88
C ASP A 47 16.08 10.98 6.68
N LEU A 48 15.48 9.84 6.31
CA LEU A 48 15.80 8.54 6.91
C LEU A 48 17.27 8.13 6.75
N VAL A 49 17.90 8.45 5.61
CA VAL A 49 19.33 8.19 5.38
C VAL A 49 20.21 9.04 6.31
N LEU A 50 19.84 10.31 6.52
CA LEU A 50 20.54 11.16 7.48
C LEU A 50 20.38 10.63 8.91
N ASP A 51 19.18 10.20 9.28
CA ASP A 51 18.89 9.61 10.59
C ASP A 51 19.64 8.28 10.81
N SER A 52 19.96 7.54 9.74
CA SER A 52 20.82 6.34 9.83
C SER A 52 22.32 6.66 9.96
N GLY A 53 22.68 7.95 9.96
CA GLY A 53 24.06 8.43 10.09
C GLY A 53 24.86 8.46 8.78
N GLU A 54 24.21 8.31 7.62
CA GLU A 54 24.85 8.34 6.31
C GLU A 54 24.62 9.68 5.58
N SER A 55 25.63 10.19 4.88
CA SER A 55 25.51 11.46 4.16
C SER A 55 24.70 11.29 2.88
N ILE A 56 23.77 12.21 2.63
CA ILE A 56 23.06 12.28 1.34
C ILE A 56 23.85 13.02 0.26
N TYR A 57 25.00 13.63 0.57
CA TYR A 57 25.81 14.37 -0.41
C TYR A 57 26.85 13.46 -1.06
N LYS A 58 26.83 13.36 -2.39
CA LYS A 58 27.94 12.77 -3.17
C LYS A 58 29.09 13.76 -3.30
N ASN A 59 28.74 15.03 -3.47
CA ASN A 59 29.64 16.18 -3.55
C ASN A 59 28.86 17.44 -3.13
N PRO A 60 29.50 18.61 -2.96
CA PRO A 60 28.83 19.81 -2.47
C PRO A 60 27.66 20.33 -3.34
N LYS A 61 27.51 19.84 -4.58
CA LYS A 61 26.47 20.29 -5.53
C LYS A 61 25.43 19.21 -5.85
N GLU A 62 25.62 17.98 -5.39
CA GLU A 62 24.81 16.84 -5.81
C GLU A 62 24.52 15.93 -4.61
N THR A 63 23.24 15.63 -4.42
CA THR A 63 22.79 14.64 -3.46
C THR A 63 22.57 13.28 -4.13
N ILE A 64 22.50 12.23 -3.32
CA ILE A 64 22.15 10.89 -3.79
C ILE A 64 20.77 10.90 -4.45
N THR A 65 20.62 10.03 -5.45
CA THR A 65 19.33 9.80 -6.11
C THR A 65 18.44 8.94 -5.21
N ILE A 66 17.17 8.75 -5.58
CA ILE A 66 16.28 7.87 -4.83
C ILE A 66 16.84 6.44 -4.75
N GLN A 67 17.35 5.90 -5.85
CA GLN A 67 18.03 4.59 -5.86
C GLN A 67 19.24 4.55 -4.92
N GLY A 68 19.98 5.67 -4.80
CA GLY A 68 21.03 5.83 -3.80
C GLY A 68 20.51 5.81 -2.37
N CYS A 69 19.35 6.43 -2.12
CA CYS A 69 18.68 6.38 -0.80
C CYS A 69 18.27 4.95 -0.46
N LEU A 70 17.61 4.24 -1.39
CA LEU A 70 17.17 2.86 -1.19
C LEU A 70 18.34 1.93 -0.86
N SER A 71 19.46 2.06 -1.59
CA SER A 71 20.67 1.26 -1.34
C SER A 71 21.28 1.55 0.04
N ALA A 72 21.29 2.82 0.46
CA ALA A 72 21.79 3.22 1.77
C ALA A 72 20.89 2.69 2.90
N LEU A 73 19.57 2.84 2.77
CA LEU A 73 18.61 2.33 3.74
C LEU A 73 18.67 0.80 3.86
N GLU A 74 18.80 0.08 2.74
CA GLU A 74 18.95 -1.38 2.74
C GLU A 74 20.22 -1.82 3.48
N LYS A 75 21.35 -1.14 3.26
CA LYS A 75 22.62 -1.38 3.98
C LYS A 75 22.49 -1.17 5.50
N HIS A 76 21.60 -0.28 5.92
CA HIS A 76 21.27 -0.01 7.32
C HIS A 76 20.10 -0.86 7.84
N GLU A 77 19.64 -1.86 7.07
CA GLU A 77 18.51 -2.75 7.41
C GLU A 77 17.20 -1.98 7.68
N ILE A 78 17.05 -0.80 7.07
CA ILE A 78 15.84 0.03 7.14
C ILE A 78 14.91 -0.36 5.98
N GLU A 79 13.85 -1.08 6.32
CA GLU A 79 12.83 -1.50 5.35
C GLU A 79 11.94 -0.33 4.91
N VAL A 80 11.87 -0.10 3.60
CA VAL A 80 11.02 0.90 2.95
C VAL A 80 9.67 0.27 2.58
N PRO A 81 8.54 0.75 3.13
CA PRO A 81 7.22 0.19 2.81
C PRO A 81 6.83 0.50 1.36
N PHE A 82 6.05 -0.39 0.75
CA PHE A 82 5.51 -0.23 -0.61
C PHE A 82 6.56 0.05 -1.71
N LEU A 83 7.79 -0.43 -1.56
CA LEU A 83 8.92 -0.14 -2.46
C LEU A 83 8.57 -0.22 -3.96
N ASN A 84 7.95 -1.31 -4.39
CA ASN A 84 7.55 -1.51 -5.78
C ASN A 84 6.56 -0.45 -6.30
N LYS A 85 5.67 0.07 -5.43
CA LYS A 85 4.71 1.12 -5.80
C LYS A 85 5.36 2.50 -5.77
N VAL A 86 6.31 2.72 -4.87
CA VAL A 86 7.13 3.94 -4.82
C VAL A 86 7.98 4.07 -6.09
N GLU A 87 8.60 2.98 -6.55
CA GLU A 87 9.36 2.97 -7.80
C GLU A 87 8.51 3.36 -9.01
N LEU A 88 7.26 2.89 -9.10
CA LEU A 88 6.33 3.30 -10.17
C LEU A 88 6.03 4.80 -10.14
N LEU A 89 5.81 5.38 -8.97
CA LEU A 89 5.58 6.83 -8.83
C LEU A 89 6.80 7.63 -9.31
N ILE A 90 8.00 7.16 -9.01
CA ILE A 90 9.24 7.79 -9.44
C ILE A 90 9.39 7.71 -10.96
N ASP A 91 9.09 6.56 -11.56
CA ASP A 91 9.11 6.37 -13.00
C ASP A 91 8.08 7.27 -13.70
N GLU A 92 6.88 7.41 -13.13
CA GLU A 92 5.87 8.35 -13.63
C GLU A 92 6.39 9.80 -13.58
N ARG A 93 6.99 10.23 -12.46
CA ARG A 93 7.59 11.56 -12.34
C ARG A 93 8.66 11.79 -13.40
N ASN A 94 9.54 10.81 -13.63
CA ASN A 94 10.56 10.88 -14.67
C ASN A 94 9.94 10.96 -16.08
N ALA A 95 8.88 10.19 -16.35
CA ALA A 95 8.15 10.23 -17.60
C ALA A 95 7.49 11.60 -17.84
N LEU A 96 6.91 12.22 -16.81
CA LEU A 96 6.33 13.57 -16.91
C LEU A 96 7.39 14.63 -17.26
N GLN A 97 8.57 14.54 -16.63
CA GLN A 97 9.66 15.49 -16.85
C GLN A 97 10.32 15.36 -18.24
N HIS A 98 10.37 14.13 -18.79
CA HIS A 98 11.07 13.87 -20.05
C HIS A 98 10.17 13.70 -21.28
N ARG A 99 8.91 13.30 -21.11
CA ARG A 99 8.01 12.91 -22.21
C ARG A 99 6.74 13.77 -22.32
N PHE A 100 6.64 14.86 -21.56
CA PHE A 100 5.49 15.78 -21.55
C PHE A 100 4.13 15.09 -21.33
N GLY A 101 4.12 13.94 -20.63
CA GLY A 101 2.90 13.22 -20.31
C GLY A 101 1.89 14.06 -19.52
N SER A 102 0.62 13.69 -19.61
CA SER A 102 -0.44 14.30 -18.82
C SER A 102 -1.14 13.21 -18.02
N PRO A 103 -0.91 13.14 -16.69
CA PRO A 103 -1.56 12.15 -15.86
C PRO A 103 -3.05 12.48 -15.84
N ASN A 104 -3.85 11.45 -16.03
CA ASN A 104 -5.30 11.57 -15.90
C ASN A 104 -5.69 11.47 -14.41
N GLU A 105 -6.98 11.66 -14.14
CA GLU A 105 -7.52 11.70 -12.78
C GLU A 105 -7.17 10.46 -11.98
N LEU A 106 -7.21 9.29 -12.62
CA LEU A 106 -7.03 8.00 -11.94
C LEU A 106 -5.58 7.68 -11.65
N THR A 107 -4.68 8.03 -12.55
CA THR A 107 -3.25 8.03 -12.25
C THR A 107 -2.98 8.87 -10.99
N SER A 108 -3.65 10.00 -10.85
CA SER A 108 -3.50 10.88 -9.68
C SER A 108 -4.11 10.25 -8.41
N ILE A 109 -5.30 9.63 -8.50
CA ILE A 109 -5.94 8.86 -7.41
C ILE A 109 -5.02 7.74 -6.91
N PHE A 110 -4.52 6.92 -7.84
CA PHE A 110 -3.67 5.77 -7.54
C PHE A 110 -2.41 6.17 -6.76
N TYR A 111 -1.68 7.17 -7.29
CA TYR A 111 -0.44 7.60 -6.65
C TYR A 111 -0.66 8.37 -5.35
N MET A 112 -1.76 9.12 -5.24
CA MET A 112 -2.17 9.73 -3.96
C MET A 112 -2.36 8.64 -2.90
N ASN A 113 -3.16 7.61 -3.19
CA ASN A 113 -3.40 6.51 -2.25
C ASN A 113 -2.10 5.79 -1.84
N ILE A 114 -1.19 5.55 -2.79
CA ILE A 114 0.12 4.94 -2.51
C ILE A 114 0.93 5.81 -1.56
N ALA A 115 1.05 7.11 -1.86
CA ALA A 115 1.85 8.02 -1.05
C ALA A 115 1.27 8.16 0.37
N GLN A 116 -0.05 8.24 0.50
CA GLN A 116 -0.74 8.29 1.79
C GLN A 116 -0.41 7.08 2.66
N GLU A 117 -0.56 5.86 2.12
CA GLU A 117 -0.26 4.63 2.85
C GLU A 117 1.23 4.48 3.16
N PHE A 118 2.10 4.92 2.23
CA PHE A 118 3.54 5.00 2.47
C PHE A 118 3.87 5.91 3.66
N PHE A 119 3.36 7.15 3.67
CA PHE A 119 3.61 8.10 4.76
C PHE A 119 3.03 7.62 6.08
N LYS A 120 1.83 7.03 6.10
CA LYS A 120 1.27 6.41 7.31
C LYS A 120 2.23 5.39 7.92
N GLN A 121 2.78 4.49 7.12
CA GLN A 121 3.71 3.48 7.63
C GLN A 121 5.06 4.07 8.04
N VAL A 122 5.62 4.97 7.23
CA VAL A 122 6.92 5.58 7.53
C VAL A 122 6.87 6.43 8.80
N LEU A 123 5.88 7.31 8.92
CA LEU A 123 5.70 8.17 10.10
C LEU A 123 5.52 7.34 11.38
N LYS A 124 4.69 6.29 11.32
CA LYS A 124 4.46 5.44 12.47
C LYS A 124 5.72 4.65 12.86
N LYS A 125 6.38 4.03 11.89
CA LYS A 125 7.51 3.11 12.12
C LYS A 125 8.80 3.83 12.49
N HIS A 126 9.13 4.92 11.82
CA HIS A 126 10.43 5.59 11.95
C HIS A 126 10.38 6.84 12.81
N TYR A 127 9.22 7.50 12.88
CA TYR A 127 9.07 8.78 13.58
C TYR A 127 8.18 8.69 14.82
N GLY A 128 7.47 7.57 15.01
CA GLY A 128 6.51 7.39 16.09
C GLY A 128 5.36 8.40 16.06
N GLN A 129 5.02 8.88 14.86
CA GLN A 129 3.97 9.89 14.65
C GLN A 129 2.77 9.27 13.94
N GLU A 130 1.56 9.73 14.29
CA GLU A 130 0.35 9.36 13.57
C GLU A 130 0.12 10.33 12.40
N TYR A 131 -0.20 9.77 11.23
CA TYR A 131 -0.31 10.50 9.97
C TYR A 131 -1.30 11.66 10.05
N ASP A 132 -2.51 11.39 10.55
CA ASP A 132 -3.62 12.34 10.57
C ASP A 132 -3.29 13.56 11.45
N GLU A 133 -2.52 13.36 12.52
CA GLU A 133 -2.07 14.45 13.41
C GLU A 133 -1.03 15.33 12.73
N ILE A 134 -0.07 14.73 12.02
CA ILE A 134 1.01 15.48 11.36
C ILE A 134 0.49 16.21 10.13
N ILE A 135 -0.25 15.53 9.24
CA ILE A 135 -0.68 16.17 7.98
C ILE A 135 -1.56 17.39 8.22
N SER A 136 -2.33 17.42 9.30
CA SER A 136 -3.14 18.57 9.71
C SER A 136 -2.34 19.86 9.94
N GLN A 137 -1.03 19.75 10.17
CA GLN A 137 -0.13 20.89 10.35
C GLN A 137 0.41 21.44 9.02
N PHE A 138 0.32 20.67 7.94
CA PHE A 138 0.93 20.97 6.64
C PHE A 138 -0.08 21.10 5.49
N ALA A 139 -1.33 20.69 5.70
CA ALA A 139 -2.42 20.81 4.74
C ALA A 139 -3.51 21.74 5.27
N GLU A 140 -4.16 22.48 4.38
CA GLU A 140 -5.31 23.30 4.76
C GLU A 140 -6.48 22.43 5.23
N GLU A 141 -7.17 22.83 6.29
CA GLU A 141 -8.30 22.10 6.86
C GLU A 141 -9.39 21.85 5.81
N GLN A 142 -9.63 22.83 4.93
CA GLN A 142 -10.58 22.71 3.83
C GLN A 142 -10.15 21.63 2.82
N ASP A 143 -8.85 21.56 2.50
CA ASP A 143 -8.34 20.58 1.54
C ASP A 143 -8.41 19.15 2.09
N LEU A 144 -8.12 18.98 3.37
CA LEU A 144 -8.29 17.70 4.07
C LEU A 144 -9.76 17.28 4.12
N ALA A 145 -10.66 18.20 4.44
CA ALA A 145 -12.09 17.92 4.46
C ALA A 145 -12.60 17.51 3.07
N VAL A 146 -12.21 18.24 2.01
CA VAL A 146 -12.58 17.92 0.63
C VAL A 146 -11.99 16.58 0.21
N TYR A 147 -10.73 16.30 0.53
CA TYR A 147 -10.09 15.02 0.23
C TYR A 147 -10.81 13.85 0.90
N ASN A 148 -11.10 13.96 2.20
CA ASN A 148 -11.80 12.93 2.96
C ASN A 148 -13.24 12.70 2.47
N LEU A 149 -13.94 13.75 2.03
CA LEU A 149 -15.27 13.66 1.44
C LEU A 149 -15.24 13.13 -0.01
N SER A 150 -14.14 13.37 -0.73
CA SER A 150 -13.97 12.98 -2.13
C SER A 150 -13.31 11.61 -2.32
N ASN A 151 -12.91 10.95 -1.23
CA ASN A 151 -12.49 9.55 -1.27
C ASN A 151 -13.64 8.73 -1.87
N PRO A 152 -13.49 8.18 -3.08
CA PRO A 152 -14.59 7.51 -3.76
C PRO A 152 -15.09 6.36 -2.90
N SER A 153 -16.40 6.26 -2.71
CA SER A 153 -17.00 4.97 -2.38
C SER A 153 -16.85 4.06 -3.60
N ASN A 154 -16.65 2.77 -3.31
CA ASN A 154 -16.33 1.69 -4.23
C ASN A 154 -16.88 1.80 -5.67
N ASP A 155 -18.17 2.13 -5.84
CA ASP A 155 -18.84 2.12 -7.16
C ASP A 155 -18.29 3.17 -8.17
N GLN A 156 -17.80 4.33 -7.72
CA GLN A 156 -17.24 5.34 -8.64
C GLN A 156 -15.79 5.05 -9.06
N GLU A 157 -15.11 4.13 -8.37
CA GLU A 157 -13.70 3.85 -8.60
C GLU A 157 -13.51 2.95 -9.84
N LEU A 158 -14.35 1.92 -10.00
CA LEU A 158 -14.29 0.98 -11.13
C LEU A 158 -14.68 1.62 -12.47
N GLU A 159 -15.75 2.42 -12.52
CA GLU A 159 -16.16 3.15 -13.72
C GLU A 159 -15.04 4.07 -14.23
N LYS A 160 -14.40 4.78 -13.31
CA LYS A 160 -13.26 5.62 -13.65
C LYS A 160 -12.12 4.75 -14.19
N LEU A 161 -11.78 3.62 -13.56
CA LEU A 161 -10.70 2.74 -14.04
C LEU A 161 -10.89 2.26 -15.49
N GLN A 162 -12.13 2.09 -15.95
CA GLN A 162 -12.41 1.79 -17.37
C GLN A 162 -12.04 2.96 -18.30
N GLU A 163 -12.16 4.21 -17.84
CA GLU A 163 -11.66 5.38 -18.56
C GLU A 163 -10.14 5.45 -18.58
N LEU A 164 -9.46 5.14 -17.46
CA LEU A 164 -7.99 5.03 -17.41
C LEU A 164 -7.46 3.98 -18.37
N ALA A 165 -8.16 2.86 -18.51
CA ALA A 165 -7.76 1.78 -19.44
C ALA A 165 -7.63 2.27 -20.89
N LYS A 166 -8.36 3.32 -21.29
CA LYS A 166 -8.27 3.93 -22.64
C LYS A 166 -6.96 4.68 -22.87
N ILE A 167 -6.30 5.13 -21.81
CA ILE A 167 -5.16 6.07 -21.86
C ILE A 167 -3.88 5.41 -21.35
N HIS A 168 -3.97 4.64 -20.26
CA HIS A 168 -2.83 4.01 -19.61
C HIS A 168 -3.23 2.62 -19.04
N PRO A 169 -3.27 1.58 -19.90
CA PRO A 169 -3.74 0.24 -19.53
C PRO A 169 -3.02 -0.35 -18.31
N LEU A 170 -1.69 -0.23 -18.23
CA LEU A 170 -0.91 -0.76 -17.11
C LEU A 170 -1.31 -0.11 -15.77
N GLY A 171 -1.49 1.21 -15.77
CA GLY A 171 -1.89 1.93 -14.56
C GLY A 171 -3.30 1.56 -14.12
N ALA A 172 -4.23 1.40 -15.07
CA ALA A 172 -5.58 0.92 -14.77
C ALA A 172 -5.55 -0.50 -14.18
N LEU A 173 -4.76 -1.40 -14.76
CA LEU A 173 -4.62 -2.76 -14.25
C LEU A 173 -4.12 -2.79 -12.80
N LEU A 174 -3.06 -2.04 -12.49
CA LEU A 174 -2.48 -2.02 -11.14
C LEU A 174 -3.38 -1.35 -10.11
N SER A 175 -4.13 -0.33 -10.54
CA SER A 175 -5.12 0.35 -9.72
C SER A 175 -6.33 -0.53 -9.45
N ALA A 176 -6.85 -1.21 -10.49
CA ALA A 176 -7.91 -2.21 -10.36
C ALA A 176 -7.50 -3.35 -9.42
N TRP A 177 -6.24 -3.81 -9.52
CA TRP A 177 -5.72 -4.82 -8.61
C TRP A 177 -5.62 -4.33 -7.16
N SER A 178 -5.19 -3.09 -6.94
CA SER A 178 -5.11 -2.50 -5.59
C SER A 178 -6.50 -2.31 -4.97
N TYR A 179 -7.46 -1.84 -5.76
CA TYR A 179 -8.87 -1.75 -5.36
C TYR A 179 -9.41 -3.12 -4.94
N PHE A 180 -9.18 -4.13 -5.79
CA PHE A 180 -9.58 -5.50 -5.53
C PHE A 180 -8.97 -6.08 -4.25
N GLU A 181 -7.67 -5.86 -3.99
CA GLU A 181 -7.02 -6.27 -2.75
C GLU A 181 -7.70 -5.62 -1.53
N LYS A 182 -7.98 -4.32 -1.60
CA LYS A 182 -8.66 -3.58 -0.53
C LYS A 182 -10.08 -4.10 -0.26
N THR A 183 -10.91 -4.27 -1.30
CA THR A 183 -12.27 -4.78 -1.10
C THR A 183 -12.26 -6.18 -0.49
N THR A 184 -11.40 -7.06 -1.00
CA THR A 184 -11.34 -8.43 -0.51
C THR A 184 -10.77 -8.54 0.90
N GLU A 185 -9.87 -7.64 1.31
CA GLU A 185 -9.39 -7.54 2.67
C GLU A 185 -10.48 -7.04 3.63
N ALA A 186 -11.22 -6.00 3.25
CA ALA A 186 -12.35 -5.48 4.01
C ALA A 186 -13.43 -6.57 4.22
N PHE A 187 -13.83 -7.26 3.15
CA PHE A 187 -14.79 -8.38 3.24
C PHE A 187 -14.33 -9.45 4.24
N MET A 188 -13.05 -9.80 4.23
CA MET A 188 -12.51 -10.84 5.11
C MET A 188 -12.46 -10.43 6.58
N SER A 189 -12.12 -9.17 6.84
CA SER A 189 -12.19 -8.61 8.19
C SER A 189 -13.62 -8.64 8.71
N GLU A 190 -14.58 -8.22 7.89
CA GLU A 190 -16.01 -8.22 8.26
C GLU A 190 -16.57 -9.63 8.45
N ALA A 191 -16.12 -10.59 7.63
CA ALA A 191 -16.52 -11.99 7.74
C ALA A 191 -15.76 -12.78 8.84
N GLY A 192 -14.88 -12.12 9.60
CA GLY A 192 -14.14 -12.74 10.70
C GLY A 192 -13.08 -13.75 10.27
N LEU A 193 -12.56 -13.65 9.05
CA LEU A 193 -11.60 -14.58 8.44
C LEU A 193 -10.16 -14.04 8.39
N ASP A 194 -9.85 -13.09 9.26
CA ASP A 194 -8.57 -12.39 9.38
C ASP A 194 -7.53 -13.13 10.26
N PHE A 195 -7.93 -14.21 10.93
CA PHE A 195 -7.05 -15.00 11.80
C PHE A 195 -6.12 -15.94 11.02
N GLY A 196 -4.91 -16.18 11.55
CA GLY A 196 -3.98 -17.19 11.03
C GLY A 196 -3.44 -16.98 9.62
N ARG A 197 -3.66 -15.80 9.04
CA ARG A 197 -3.23 -15.50 7.67
C ARG A 197 -1.73 -15.39 7.55
N ARG A 198 -1.17 -16.25 6.69
CA ARG A 198 0.19 -16.13 6.15
C ARG A 198 0.22 -15.78 4.67
N ARG A 199 -0.94 -15.76 4.01
CA ARG A 199 -1.06 -15.60 2.55
C ARG A 199 -2.18 -14.63 2.19
N PRO A 200 -2.07 -13.93 1.04
CA PRO A 200 -3.12 -13.04 0.55
C PRO A 200 -4.43 -13.80 0.28
N PHE A 201 -5.58 -13.13 0.48
CA PHE A 201 -6.93 -13.68 0.26
C PHE A 201 -7.06 -14.47 -1.04
N MET A 202 -6.52 -13.91 -2.12
CA MET A 202 -6.54 -14.52 -3.45
C MET A 202 -5.96 -15.93 -3.51
N MET A 203 -4.93 -16.21 -2.71
CA MET A 203 -4.32 -17.53 -2.67
C MET A 203 -5.20 -18.53 -1.94
N GLU A 204 -5.95 -18.09 -0.94
CA GLU A 204 -6.89 -18.92 -0.21
C GLU A 204 -8.15 -19.18 -1.05
N LEU A 205 -8.62 -18.15 -1.76
CA LEU A 205 -9.76 -18.19 -2.67
C LEU A 205 -9.51 -19.14 -3.85
N THR A 206 -8.39 -18.97 -4.56
CA THR A 206 -8.07 -19.79 -5.74
C THR A 206 -7.76 -21.25 -5.42
N ARG A 207 -7.43 -21.56 -4.15
CA ARG A 207 -7.19 -22.92 -3.67
C ARG A 207 -8.43 -23.60 -3.10
N GLY A 208 -9.58 -22.92 -3.10
CA GLY A 208 -10.84 -23.46 -2.59
C GLY A 208 -10.88 -23.65 -1.07
N ARG A 209 -9.91 -23.11 -0.32
CA ARG A 209 -9.87 -23.28 1.14
C ARG A 209 -11.01 -22.56 1.84
N LEU A 210 -11.48 -21.47 1.24
CA LEU A 210 -12.60 -20.70 1.75
C LEU A 210 -13.97 -21.37 1.53
N ALA A 211 -14.02 -22.44 0.73
CA ALA A 211 -15.25 -23.20 0.50
C ALA A 211 -15.76 -23.85 1.81
N HIS A 212 -14.85 -24.21 2.73
CA HIS A 212 -15.24 -24.73 4.05
C HIS A 212 -16.07 -23.71 4.85
N TYR A 213 -15.79 -22.41 4.69
CA TYR A 213 -16.54 -21.33 5.33
C TYR A 213 -17.77 -20.90 4.54
N GLY A 214 -18.12 -21.58 3.43
CA GLY A 214 -19.26 -21.22 2.58
C GLY A 214 -18.94 -20.28 1.42
N ILE A 215 -17.67 -19.91 1.22
CA ILE A 215 -17.24 -19.06 0.09
C ILE A 215 -16.76 -19.98 -1.04
N ALA A 216 -17.69 -20.40 -1.90
CA ALA A 216 -17.44 -21.30 -3.02
C ALA A 216 -17.72 -20.60 -4.36
N LEU A 217 -16.67 -20.02 -4.96
CA LEU A 217 -16.81 -19.29 -6.22
C LEU A 217 -17.36 -20.18 -7.35
N PRO A 218 -18.22 -19.63 -8.23
CA PRO A 218 -18.55 -20.25 -9.50
C PRO A 218 -17.28 -20.54 -10.31
N GLU A 219 -17.23 -21.70 -10.99
CA GLU A 219 -16.07 -22.13 -11.77
C GLU A 219 -15.64 -21.11 -12.83
N GLN A 220 -16.62 -20.47 -13.49
CA GLN A 220 -16.35 -19.42 -14.48
C GLN A 220 -15.68 -18.19 -13.86
N LEU A 221 -16.14 -17.73 -12.70
CA LEU A 221 -15.55 -16.60 -11.98
C LEU A 221 -14.14 -16.93 -11.47
N LEU A 222 -13.92 -18.16 -11.00
CA LEU A 222 -12.60 -18.65 -10.60
C LEU A 222 -11.60 -18.60 -11.77
N LEU A 223 -12.01 -19.02 -12.96
CA LEU A 223 -11.16 -18.97 -14.16
C LEU A 223 -10.81 -17.52 -14.54
N LYS A 224 -11.79 -16.61 -14.54
CA LYS A 224 -11.56 -15.18 -14.80
C LYS A 224 -10.56 -14.58 -13.81
N ILE A 225 -10.71 -14.89 -12.52
CA ILE A 225 -9.81 -14.43 -11.45
C ILE A 225 -8.37 -14.96 -11.66
N GLN A 226 -8.21 -16.20 -12.13
CA GLN A 226 -6.90 -16.76 -12.45
C GLN A 226 -6.25 -16.05 -13.65
N THR A 227 -7.04 -15.75 -14.69
CA THR A 227 -6.61 -14.98 -15.87
C THR A 227 -6.18 -13.56 -15.48
N MET A 228 -7.01 -12.85 -14.73
CA MET A 228 -6.70 -11.52 -14.17
C MET A 228 -5.37 -11.52 -13.41
N ARG A 229 -5.15 -12.52 -12.55
CA ARG A 229 -3.89 -12.67 -11.80
C ARG A 229 -2.70 -12.93 -12.72
N HIS A 230 -2.87 -13.74 -13.77
CA HIS A 230 -1.83 -14.00 -14.74
C HIS A 230 -1.40 -12.71 -15.45
N ILE A 231 -2.37 -11.94 -15.95
CA ILE A 231 -2.15 -10.65 -16.62
C ILE A 231 -1.41 -9.68 -15.67
N ARG A 232 -1.90 -9.50 -14.45
CA ARG A 232 -1.23 -8.66 -13.43
C ARG A 232 0.22 -9.05 -13.20
N ASN A 233 0.52 -10.34 -13.06
CA ASN A 233 1.90 -10.78 -12.82
C ASN A 233 2.79 -10.56 -14.03
N MET A 234 2.30 -10.83 -15.23
CA MET A 234 3.06 -10.59 -16.46
C MET A 234 3.36 -9.10 -16.64
N SER A 235 2.38 -8.24 -16.37
CA SER A 235 2.52 -6.79 -16.48
C SER A 235 3.37 -6.16 -15.37
N ALA A 236 3.18 -6.55 -14.11
CA ALA A 236 3.98 -6.04 -12.99
C ALA A 236 5.47 -6.43 -13.09
N HIS A 237 5.78 -7.55 -13.74
CA HIS A 237 7.17 -7.97 -14.00
C HIS A 237 7.71 -7.48 -15.34
N GLY A 238 7.01 -6.58 -16.04
CA GLY A 238 7.44 -6.00 -17.31
C GLY A 238 7.56 -7.01 -18.47
N ARG A 239 6.89 -8.16 -18.36
CA ARG A 239 6.94 -9.23 -19.36
C ARG A 239 5.93 -9.04 -20.49
N SER A 240 4.84 -8.32 -20.22
CA SER A 240 3.86 -7.91 -21.23
C SER A 240 3.12 -6.65 -20.79
N GLU A 241 2.93 -5.70 -21.71
CA GLU A 241 2.00 -4.60 -21.47
C GLU A 241 0.56 -5.11 -21.60
N PRO A 242 -0.33 -4.79 -20.65
CA PRO A 242 -1.72 -5.23 -20.74
C PRO A 242 -2.46 -4.41 -21.79
N THR A 243 -3.33 -5.07 -22.53
CA THR A 243 -4.22 -4.45 -23.51
C THR A 243 -5.41 -3.79 -22.80
N LYS A 244 -6.07 -2.85 -23.48
CA LYS A 244 -7.27 -2.21 -22.95
C LYS A 244 -8.37 -3.25 -22.68
N GLU A 245 -8.53 -4.21 -23.58
CA GLU A 245 -9.52 -5.28 -23.48
C GLU A 245 -9.28 -6.14 -22.23
N GLU A 246 -8.03 -6.55 -21.98
CA GLU A 246 -7.65 -7.30 -20.77
C GLU A 246 -7.91 -6.53 -19.47
N VAL A 247 -7.73 -5.21 -19.50
CA VAL A 247 -8.01 -4.35 -18.34
C VAL A 247 -9.50 -4.20 -18.10
N VAL A 248 -10.30 -4.04 -19.16
CA VAL A 248 -11.76 -4.00 -19.05
C VAL A 248 -12.30 -5.32 -18.50
N GLU A 249 -11.84 -6.45 -19.04
CA GLU A 249 -12.23 -7.78 -18.53
C GLU A 249 -11.81 -7.98 -17.06
N THR A 250 -10.65 -7.44 -16.67
CA THR A 250 -10.21 -7.43 -15.27
C THR A 250 -11.18 -6.66 -14.38
N ILE A 251 -11.59 -5.46 -14.80
CA ILE A 251 -12.53 -4.62 -14.03
C ILE A 251 -13.89 -5.32 -13.91
N GLU A 252 -14.43 -5.85 -15.01
CA GLU A 252 -15.70 -6.60 -15.00
C GLU A 252 -15.62 -7.85 -14.10
N THR A 253 -14.48 -8.52 -14.06
CA THR A 253 -14.25 -9.66 -13.15
C THR A 253 -14.27 -9.24 -11.69
N ILE A 254 -13.73 -8.06 -11.38
CA ILE A 254 -13.75 -7.50 -10.02
C ILE A 254 -15.20 -7.17 -9.63
N GLU A 255 -15.95 -6.51 -10.50
CA GLU A 255 -17.39 -6.21 -10.28
C GLU A 255 -18.21 -7.48 -10.03
N GLU A 256 -18.00 -8.52 -10.85
CA GLU A 256 -18.67 -9.82 -10.69
C GLU A 256 -18.32 -10.47 -9.34
N LEU A 257 -17.06 -10.37 -8.89
CA LEU A 257 -16.67 -10.86 -7.57
C LEU A 257 -17.30 -10.03 -6.46
N GLU A 258 -17.35 -8.71 -6.56
CA GLU A 258 -17.96 -7.85 -5.54
C GLU A 258 -19.44 -8.18 -5.37
N GLN A 259 -20.18 -8.32 -6.46
CA GLN A 259 -21.58 -8.74 -6.43
C GLN A 259 -21.75 -10.12 -5.80
N TYR A 260 -20.87 -11.06 -6.14
CA TYR A 260 -20.88 -12.39 -5.53
C TYR A 260 -20.63 -12.31 -4.02
N LEU A 261 -19.59 -11.61 -3.56
CA LEU A 261 -19.25 -11.48 -2.14
C LEU A 261 -20.35 -10.75 -1.36
N GLN A 262 -20.99 -9.74 -1.94
CA GLN A 262 -22.13 -9.05 -1.34
C GLN A 262 -23.36 -9.95 -1.20
N SER A 263 -23.50 -10.97 -2.05
CA SER A 263 -24.60 -11.93 -1.95
C SER A 263 -24.45 -12.96 -0.83
N LEU A 264 -23.25 -13.05 -0.23
CA LEU A 264 -22.97 -14.01 0.84
C LEU A 264 -23.40 -13.48 2.21
N ASP A 265 -23.90 -14.38 3.05
CA ASP A 265 -24.22 -14.09 4.45
C ASP A 265 -22.93 -14.10 5.29
N LYS A 266 -22.46 -12.91 5.67
CA LYS A 266 -21.24 -12.72 6.45
C LYS A 266 -21.36 -13.28 7.87
N ASP A 267 -22.56 -13.26 8.45
CA ASP A 267 -22.78 -13.79 9.80
C ASP A 267 -22.68 -15.31 9.80
N GLU A 268 -23.24 -15.96 8.77
CA GLU A 268 -23.10 -17.41 8.59
C GLU A 268 -21.63 -17.82 8.37
N ILE A 269 -20.89 -17.05 7.56
CA ILE A 269 -19.47 -17.29 7.33
C ILE A 269 -18.67 -17.16 8.63
N SER A 270 -18.92 -16.09 9.39
CA SER A 270 -18.26 -15.83 10.68
C SER A 270 -18.51 -16.95 11.70
N GLU A 271 -19.75 -17.43 11.80
CA GLU A 271 -20.09 -18.55 12.69
C GLU A 271 -19.37 -19.85 12.29
N ARG A 272 -19.24 -20.13 10.98
CA ARG A 272 -18.47 -21.29 10.48
C ARG A 272 -16.97 -21.14 10.74
N ALA A 273 -16.46 -19.91 10.76
CA ALA A 273 -15.06 -19.62 10.98
C ALA A 273 -14.66 -19.58 12.47
N ARG A 274 -15.63 -19.42 13.37
CA ARG A 274 -15.40 -19.27 14.82
C ARG A 274 -14.56 -20.40 15.44
N PRO A 275 -14.80 -21.70 15.18
CA PRO A 275 -14.01 -22.78 15.77
C PRO A 275 -12.52 -22.68 15.40
N ASP A 276 -12.23 -22.44 14.12
CA ASP A 276 -10.86 -22.33 13.61
C ASP A 276 -10.15 -21.08 14.16
N LYS A 277 -10.92 -19.99 14.35
CA LYS A 277 -10.44 -18.77 15.00
C LYS A 277 -10.06 -19.01 16.46
N GLU A 278 -10.95 -19.65 17.22
CA GLU A 278 -10.71 -19.98 18.64
C GLU A 278 -9.50 -20.89 18.80
N GLU A 279 -9.38 -21.93 17.96
CA GLU A 279 -8.22 -22.83 17.94
C GLU A 279 -6.92 -22.08 17.61
N TYR A 280 -6.95 -21.17 16.63
CA TYR A 280 -5.78 -20.36 16.29
C TYR A 280 -5.35 -19.44 17.43
N GLU A 281 -6.30 -18.74 18.05
CA GLU A 281 -6.04 -17.85 19.18
C GLU A 281 -5.50 -18.62 20.40
N GLU A 282 -6.01 -19.83 20.66
CA GLU A 282 -5.51 -20.70 21.72
C GLU A 282 -4.06 -21.12 21.47
N LYS A 283 -3.72 -21.57 20.26
CA LYS A 283 -2.33 -21.88 19.87
C LYS A 283 -1.40 -20.67 20.00
N GLN A 284 -1.87 -19.47 19.65
CA GLN A 284 -1.10 -18.25 19.83
C GLN A 284 -0.86 -17.93 21.32
N ARG A 285 -1.88 -18.10 22.17
CA ARG A 285 -1.75 -17.94 23.63
C ARG A 285 -0.74 -18.93 24.21
N GLU A 286 -0.78 -20.20 23.79
CA GLU A 286 0.20 -21.21 24.22
C GLU A 286 1.62 -20.87 23.77
N TYR A 287 1.81 -20.53 22.50
CA TYR A 287 3.11 -20.13 21.97
C TYR A 287 3.70 -18.92 22.70
N LEU A 288 2.88 -17.91 23.02
CA LEU A 288 3.34 -16.75 23.79
C LEU A 288 3.77 -17.13 25.21
N LYS A 289 3.00 -18.00 25.90
CA LYS A 289 3.38 -18.52 27.23
C LYS A 289 4.69 -19.31 27.18
N GLU A 290 4.88 -20.16 26.18
CA GLU A 290 6.15 -20.90 26.00
C GLU A 290 7.32 -19.95 25.75
N ARG A 291 7.11 -18.91 24.93
CA ARG A 291 8.14 -17.92 24.62
C ARG A 291 8.52 -17.08 25.83
N GLU A 292 7.56 -16.70 26.68
CA GLU A 292 7.79 -16.01 27.94
C GLU A 292 8.55 -16.90 28.92
N ALA A 293 8.14 -18.16 29.10
CA ALA A 293 8.86 -19.12 29.94
C ALA A 293 10.31 -19.36 29.48
N LEU A 294 10.56 -19.33 28.17
CA LEU A 294 11.92 -19.40 27.59
C LEU A 294 12.76 -18.14 27.86
N LYS A 295 12.14 -16.95 27.86
CA LYS A 295 12.82 -15.69 28.21
C LYS A 295 13.16 -15.64 29.70
N ASP A 296 12.24 -16.04 30.56
CA ASP A 296 12.45 -16.10 32.02
C ASP A 296 13.52 -17.12 32.40
N ARG A 297 13.68 -18.21 31.63
CA ARG A 297 14.79 -19.17 31.80
C ARG A 297 16.14 -18.67 31.29
N ARG A 298 16.18 -17.68 30.39
CA ARG A 298 17.42 -17.09 29.87
C ARG A 298 17.93 -15.92 30.71
N GLN A 299 17.07 -15.20 31.42
CA GLN A 299 17.48 -14.12 32.34
C GLN A 299 18.46 -14.55 33.45
N PRO A 300 18.29 -15.70 34.15
CA PRO A 300 19.22 -16.09 35.21
C PRO A 300 20.58 -16.60 34.70
N MET A 301 20.76 -16.79 33.39
CA MET A 301 22.06 -17.19 32.81
C MET A 301 22.96 -16.01 32.42
N MET A 302 22.45 -14.77 32.36
CA MET A 302 23.26 -13.58 32.06
C MET A 302 23.73 -12.81 33.31
N GLU A 303 23.22 -13.14 34.50
CA GLU A 303 23.71 -12.55 35.76
C GLU A 303 24.95 -13.25 36.35
N PHE A 304 25.39 -14.38 35.78
CA PHE A 304 26.55 -15.13 36.29
C PHE A 304 27.85 -14.94 35.48
N ASP A 305 27.84 -14.18 34.38
CA ASP A 305 29.03 -13.92 33.54
C ASP A 305 29.73 -12.58 33.87
N GLN A 306 29.48 -11.97 35.03
CA GLN A 306 30.18 -10.76 35.50
C GLN A 306 30.93 -10.96 36.84
N ILE A 307 31.49 -12.13 37.07
CA ILE A 307 32.50 -12.31 38.13
C ILE A 307 33.68 -13.09 37.52
N ASP A 308 34.86 -12.46 37.63
CA ASP A 308 36.21 -12.92 37.23
C ASP A 308 36.65 -12.60 35.78
N ASP A 309 37.07 -11.34 35.54
CA ASP A 309 38.49 -10.94 35.38
C ASP A 309 38.66 -9.41 35.22
#